data_AF-A0A2E9VT16-F1
#
_entry.id   AF-A0A2E9VT16-F1
#
_cell.length_a   1.000
_cell.length_b   1.000
_cell.length_c   1.000
_cell.angle_alpha   90.00
_cell.angle_beta   90.00
_cell.angle_gamma   90.00
#
_symmetry.space_group_name_H-M   'P 1'
#
loop_
_entity.id
_entity.type
_entity.pdbx_description
1 polymer ?
#
loop_
_entity_poly.entity_id
_entity_poly.type
_entity_poly.pdbx_seq_one_letter_code
_entity_poly.pdbx_strand_id
1 'polypeptide(L)' 'MSYSDYKISDVDLLAKFPLDRINSEIARCLYGYQNGGSSQGRKAFFKRLVMLEQIREDAHGVPADARRFNS' A
#
# COMPACT_ATOMS: atom_id res chain seq x y z
N MET A 1 -0.67 -9.28 11.53
CA MET A 1 -1.81 -9.20 10.60
C MET A 1 -1.22 -9.44 9.22
N SER A 2 -1.37 -10.65 8.70
CA SER A 2 -0.75 -11.09 7.44
C SER A 2 -1.35 -10.32 6.26
N TYR A 3 -0.55 -10.05 5.22
CA TYR A 3 -1.00 -9.48 3.94
C TYR A 3 -1.93 -10.40 3.13
N SER A 4 -2.30 -11.55 3.71
CA SER A 4 -3.06 -12.65 3.12
C SER A 4 -4.49 -12.32 2.65
N ASP A 5 -5.02 -11.12 2.93
CA ASP A 5 -6.37 -10.72 2.50
C ASP A 5 -6.41 -10.20 1.05
N TYR A 6 -5.26 -9.89 0.44
CA TYR A 6 -5.20 -9.55 -0.98
C TYR A 6 -5.13 -10.83 -1.81
N LYS A 7 -6.03 -10.97 -2.79
CA LYS A 7 -5.94 -12.08 -3.73
C LYS A 7 -4.60 -11.99 -4.44
N ILE A 8 -3.88 -13.11 -4.52
CA ILE A 8 -2.57 -13.21 -5.19
C ILE A 8 -2.61 -12.58 -6.60
N SER A 9 -3.75 -12.71 -7.29
CA SER A 9 -4.03 -12.07 -8.58
C SER A 9 -3.89 -10.55 -8.57
N ASP A 10 -4.22 -9.88 -7.47
CA ASP A 10 -4.17 -8.43 -7.39
C ASP A 10 -2.73 -7.95 -7.23
N VAL A 11 -1.88 -8.70 -6.53
CA VAL A 11 -0.45 -8.38 -6.35
C VAL A 11 0.31 -8.52 -7.66
N ASP A 12 0.10 -9.63 -8.38
CA ASP A 12 0.76 -9.90 -9.67
C ASP A 12 0.38 -8.87 -10.75
N LEU A 13 -0.84 -8.35 -10.70
CA LEU A 13 -1.29 -7.28 -11.59
C LEU A 13 -0.69 -5.92 -11.21
N LEU A 14 -0.62 -5.61 -9.91
CA LEU A 14 -0.05 -4.37 -9.41
C LEU A 14 1.47 -4.29 -9.62
N ALA A 15 2.19 -5.41 -9.57
CA ALA A 15 3.61 -5.48 -9.87
C ALA A 15 3.94 -5.08 -11.33
N LYS A 16 2.98 -5.24 -12.25
CA LYS A 16 3.12 -4.84 -13.67
C LYS A 16 2.80 -3.38 -13.91
N PHE A 17 2.33 -2.64 -12.89
CA PHE A 17 2.03 -1.23 -13.07
C PHE A 17 3.32 -0.41 -13.21
N PRO A 18 3.28 0.66 -14.01
CA PRO A 18 4.37 1.59 -14.08
C PRO A 18 4.52 2.31 -12.74
N LEU A 19 5.75 2.73 -12.43
CA LEU A 19 6.14 3.28 -11.13
C LEU A 19 5.32 4.52 -10.73
N ASP A 20 4.97 5.38 -11.69
CA ASP A 20 4.14 6.58 -11.50
C ASP A 20 2.73 6.22 -10.99
N ARG A 21 2.15 5.15 -11.52
CA ARG A 21 0.84 4.65 -11.11
C ARG A 21 0.88 4.06 -9.70
N ILE A 22 1.92 3.29 -9.38
CA ILE A 22 2.13 2.76 -8.02
C ILE A 22 2.30 3.92 -7.02
N ASN A 23 3.12 4.92 -7.35
CA ASN A 23 3.33 6.09 -6.50
C ASN A 23 2.04 6.92 -6.30
N SER A 24 1.21 7.04 -7.32
CA SER A 24 -0.09 7.72 -7.21
C SER A 24 -1.04 6.99 -6.26
N GLU A 25 -1.09 5.65 -6.32
CA GLU A 25 -1.89 4.84 -5.39
C GLU A 25 -1.34 4.88 -3.96
N ILE A 26 -0.01 4.90 -3.79
CA ILE A 26 0.66 5.11 -2.50
C ILE A 26 0.22 6.45 -1.90
N ALA A 27 0.28 7.54 -2.69
CA ALA A 27 -0.12 8.87 -2.23
C ALA A 27 -1.59 8.91 -1.80
N ARG A 28 -2.48 8.26 -2.58
CA ARG A 28 -3.91 8.14 -2.24
C ARG A 28 -4.12 7.38 -0.93
N CYS A 29 -3.42 6.26 -0.74
CA CYS A 29 -3.52 5.46 0.47
C CYS A 29 -2.94 6.16 1.70
N LEU A 30 -1.84 6.90 1.53
CA LEU A 30 -1.25 7.73 2.58
C LEU A 30 -2.25 8.79 3.06
N TYR A 31 -2.87 9.52 2.13
CA TYR A 31 -3.89 10.51 2.47
C TYR A 31 -5.08 9.87 3.19
N GLY A 32 -5.58 8.73 2.70
CA GLY A 32 -6.68 8.01 3.33
C GLY A 32 -6.36 7.44 4.72
N TYR A 33 -5.11 7.02 4.94
CA TYR A 33 -4.63 6.61 6.26
C TYR A 33 -4.59 7.80 7.24
N GLN A 34 -4.15 8.98 6.79
CA GLN A 34 -4.02 10.17 7.63
C GLN A 34 -5.37 10.87 7.90
N ASN A 35 -6.22 10.98 6.87
CA ASN A 35 -7.44 11.80 6.87
C ASN A 35 -8.74 10.99 6.85
N GLY A 36 -8.67 9.66 6.91
CA GLY A 36 -9.85 8.80 6.87
C GLY A 36 -10.77 9.01 8.09
N GLY A 37 -12.08 9.11 7.84
CA GLY A 37 -13.07 9.47 8.86
C GLY A 37 -13.35 8.40 9.93
N SER A 38 -12.85 7.16 9.78
CA SER A 38 -13.00 6.11 10.78
C SER A 38 -11.69 5.33 10.98
N SER A 39 -11.47 4.81 12.19
CA SER A 39 -10.27 4.01 12.50
C SER A 39 -10.18 2.73 11.67
N GLN A 40 -11.31 2.10 11.34
CA GLN A 40 -11.33 0.94 10.44
C GLN A 40 -10.95 1.34 9.01
N GLY A 41 -11.46 2.47 8.50
CA GLY A 41 -11.10 2.99 7.19
C GLY A 41 -9.60 3.32 7.09
N ARG A 42 -9.07 4.05 8.08
CA ARG A 42 -7.63 4.37 8.15
C ARG A 42 -6.76 3.11 8.16
N LYS A 43 -7.17 2.06 8.88
CA LYS A 43 -6.47 0.77 8.90
C LYS A 43 -6.49 0.05 7.55
N ALA A 44 -7.61 0.10 6.83
CA ALA A 44 -7.69 -0.49 5.48
C ALA A 44 -6.76 0.23 4.49
N PHE A 45 -6.72 1.57 4.53
CA PHE A 45 -5.76 2.36 3.75
C PHE A 45 -4.31 2.04 4.13
N PHE A 46 -4.01 1.93 5.42
CA PHE A 46 -2.67 1.58 5.89
C PHE A 46 -2.22 0.19 5.38
N LYS A 47 -3.08 -0.83 5.44
CA LYS A 47 -2.75 -2.16 4.89
C LYS A 47 -2.41 -2.08 3.40
N ARG A 48 -3.20 -1.33 2.63
CA ARG A 48 -2.97 -1.17 1.18
C ARG A 48 -1.70 -0.37 0.89
N LEU A 49 -1.42 0.66 1.69
CA LEU A 49 -0.21 1.49 1.60
C LEU A 49 1.03 0.61 1.69
N VAL A 50 1.18 -0.18 2.76
CA VAL A 50 2.40 -0.96 2.94
C VAL A 50 2.53 -2.08 1.91
N MET A 51 1.40 -2.66 1.45
CA MET A 51 1.43 -3.61 0.34
C MET A 51 1.97 -2.96 -0.94
N LEU A 52 1.48 -1.77 -1.31
CA LEU A 52 1.95 -1.06 -2.50
C LEU A 52 3.42 -0.65 -2.41
N GLU A 53 3.88 -0.27 -1.22
CA GLU A 53 5.29 0.04 -0.97
C GLU A 53 6.17 -1.21 -1.15
N GLN A 54 5.74 -2.37 -0.64
CA GLN A 54 6.45 -3.63 -0.87
C GLN A 54 6.50 -4.00 -2.36
N ILE A 55 5.37 -3.88 -3.08
CA ILE A 55 5.31 -4.14 -4.53
C ILE A 55 6.24 -3.19 -5.29
N ARG A 56 6.30 -1.92 -4.87
CA ARG A 56 7.22 -0.93 -5.47
C ARG A 56 8.68 -1.31 -5.26
N GLU A 57 9.02 -1.78 -4.07
CA GLU A 57 10.37 -2.25 -3.76
C GLU A 57 10.73 -3.49 -4.59
N ASP A 58 9.84 -4.49 -4.63
CA ASP A 58 10.10 -5.74 -5.34
C ASP A 58 10.18 -5.56 -6.87
N ALA A 59 9.28 -4.75 -7.45
CA ALA A 59 9.18 -4.60 -8.90
C ALA A 59 10.09 -3.50 -9.48
N HIS A 60 10.38 -2.45 -8.70
CA HIS A 60 11.11 -1.26 -9.18
C HIS A 60 12.38 -0.96 -8.38
N GLY A 61 12.69 -1.73 -7.33
CA GLY A 61 13.90 -1.53 -6.52
C GLY A 61 13.92 -0.24 -5.70
N VAL A 62 12.77 0.41 -5.52
CA VAL A 62 12.63 1.64 -4.72
C VAL A 62 12.27 1.27 -3.29
N PRO A 63 13.17 1.48 -2.29
CA PRO A 63 12.95 1.03 -0.92
C PRO A 63 11.61 1.48 -0.34
N ALA A 64 10.92 0.59 0.35
CA ALA A 64 9.74 0.94 1.14
C ALA A 64 10.15 1.57 2.47
N ASP A 65 9.42 2.59 2.91
CA ASP A 65 9.55 3.08 4.28
C ASP A 65 8.99 2.02 5.24
N ALA A 66 9.73 1.67 6.29
CA ALA A 66 9.25 0.76 7.33
C ALA A 66 8.19 1.45 8.21
N ARG A 67 6.95 1.51 7.74
CA ARG A 67 5.85 2.19 8.44
C ARG A 67 5.30 1.32 9.57
N ARG A 68 5.15 1.91 10.77
CA ARG A 68 4.41 1.30 11.89
C ARG A 68 3.03 1.95 11.99
N PHE A 69 1.99 1.13 12.15
CA PHE A 69 0.67 1.64 12.52
C PHE A 69 0.69 1.99 14.01
N ASN A 70 1.04 3.23 14.34
CA ASN A 70 0.82 3.76 15.68
C ASN A 70 -0.58 4.38 15.70
N SER A 71 -1.46 3.81 16.54
CA SER A 71 -2.81 4.30 16.84
C SER A 71 -2.76 5.48 17.80
#